data_AF-A0A840J8H3-F1
#
_entry.id   AF-A0A840J8H3-F1
#
_cell.length_a   1.000
_cell.length_b   1.000
_cell.length_c   1.000
_cell.angle_alpha   90.00
_cell.angle_beta   90.00
_cell.angle_gamma   90.00
#
_symmetry.space_group_name_H-M   'P 1'
#
loop_
_entity.id
_entity.type
_entity.pdbx_description
1 polymer ?
#
loop_
_entity_poly.entity_id
_entity_poly.type
_entity_poly.pdbx_seq_one_letter_code
_entity_poly.pdbx_strand_id
1 'polypeptide(L)'
;MTAFIYLDAAAMRPVIGGVWHLTRLSAIPAPGGVITMLCNKTAASAFGTLSERSAHGVPTQCLYCDFEYRRIHGYEIPPNHPGLRTPPRRS
;
A
#
# COMPACT_ATOMS: atom_id res chain seq x y z
N MET A 1 -23.32 -3.51 26.35
CA MET A 1 -22.41 -4.58 25.89
C MET A 1 -21.78 -4.08 24.60
N THR A 2 -20.45 -4.05 24.49
CA THR A 2 -19.76 -3.40 23.37
C THR A 2 -18.83 -4.40 22.71
N ALA A 3 -18.89 -4.51 21.38
CA ALA A 3 -17.95 -5.31 20.59
C ALA A 3 -16.82 -4.42 20.11
N PHE A 4 -15.58 -4.88 20.26
CA PHE A 4 -14.38 -4.18 19.80
C PHE A 4 -13.85 -4.85 18.53
N ILE A 5 -13.48 -4.04 17.53
CA ILE A 5 -12.83 -4.50 16.31
C ILE A 5 -11.43 -3.88 16.30
N TYR A 6 -10.40 -4.73 16.41
CA TYR A 6 -9.02 -4.30 16.37
C TYR A 6 -8.52 -4.30 14.93
N LEU A 7 -7.99 -3.16 14.47
CA LEU A 7 -7.46 -2.96 13.14
C LEU A 7 -6.02 -2.48 13.24
N ASP A 8 -5.12 -3.13 12.52
CA ASP A 8 -3.73 -2.71 12.41
C ASP A 8 -3.53 -1.84 11.17
N ALA A 9 -3.27 -0.54 11.39
CA ALA A 9 -3.01 0.41 10.32
C ALA A 9 -1.74 0.04 9.52
N ALA A 10 -0.74 -0.59 10.16
CA ALA A 10 0.49 -1.01 9.49
C ALA A 10 0.27 -2.18 8.52
N ALA A 11 -0.79 -2.98 8.73
CA ALA A 11 -1.19 -4.07 7.85
C ALA A 11 -2.03 -3.59 6.65
N MET A 12 -2.50 -2.35 6.63
CA MET A 12 -3.31 -1.83 5.53
C MET A 12 -2.47 -1.67 4.24
N ARG A 13 -3.05 -2.09 3.11
CA ARG A 13 -2.42 -2.08 1.79
C ARG A 13 -3.31 -1.36 0.78
N PRO A 14 -3.13 -0.04 0.57
CA PRO A 14 -3.90 0.71 -0.41
C PRO A 14 -3.75 0.12 -1.82
N VAL A 15 -4.85 0.08 -2.57
CA VAL A 15 -4.86 -0.36 -3.96
C VAL A 15 -5.02 0.86 -4.87
N ILE A 16 -4.08 1.07 -5.80
CA ILE A 16 -4.20 2.11 -6.84
C ILE A 16 -4.01 1.43 -8.19
N GLY A 17 -5.02 1.48 -9.06
CA GLY A 17 -4.95 0.91 -10.41
C GLY A 17 -4.62 -0.59 -10.42
N GLY A 18 -5.22 -1.38 -9.52
CA GLY A 18 -4.97 -2.82 -9.41
C GLY A 18 -3.61 -3.20 -8.80
N VAL A 19 -2.90 -2.24 -8.20
CA VAL A 19 -1.60 -2.47 -7.56
C VAL A 19 -1.67 -2.21 -6.07
N TRP A 20 -1.22 -3.16 -5.25
CA TRP A 20 -0.98 -2.98 -3.83
C TRP A 20 0.25 -2.11 -3.58
N HIS A 21 0.02 -1.03 -2.84
CA HIS A 21 1.04 -0.13 -2.36
C HIS A 21 1.27 -0.29 -0.87
N LEU A 22 2.48 0.08 -0.44
CA LEU A 22 2.84 0.19 0.97
C LEU A 22 2.87 1.66 1.33
N THR A 23 2.46 1.96 2.56
CA THR A 23 2.43 3.30 3.14
C THR A 23 2.71 3.20 4.63
N ARG A 24 3.00 4.33 5.27
CA ARG A 24 3.17 4.42 6.72
C ARG A 24 1.93 5.07 7.31
N LEU A 25 1.00 4.25 7.79
CA LEU A 25 -0.20 4.73 8.47
C LEU A 25 -0.04 4.53 9.98
N SER A 26 -0.25 5.60 10.74
CA SER A 26 -0.34 5.56 12.20
C SER A 26 -1.76 5.35 12.72
N ALA A 27 -2.76 5.51 11.85
CA ALA A 27 -4.17 5.34 12.13
C ALA A 27 -4.92 5.02 10.83
N ILE A 28 -6.19 4.61 10.96
CA ILE A 28 -7.08 4.43 9.81
C ILE A 28 -7.35 5.80 9.19
N PRO A 29 -7.06 6.02 7.89
CA PRO A 29 -7.33 7.29 7.25
C PRO A 29 -8.84 7.52 7.14
N ALA A 30 -9.29 8.76 7.38
CA ALA A 30 -10.66 9.13 7.06
C ALA A 30 -10.90 9.00 5.55
N PRO A 31 -12.08 8.54 5.08
CA PRO A 31 -12.41 8.53 3.65
C PRO A 31 -12.23 9.93 3.03
N GLY A 32 -11.64 9.99 1.83
CA GLY A 32 -11.28 11.24 1.16
C GLY A 32 -9.95 11.86 1.62
N GLY A 33 -9.38 11.38 2.74
CA GLY A 33 -8.06 11.83 3.22
C GLY A 33 -6.94 11.40 2.27
N VAL A 34 -6.03 12.33 1.96
CA VAL A 34 -4.88 12.03 1.08
C VAL A 34 -3.82 11.24 1.84
N ILE A 35 -3.45 10.09 1.28
CA ILE A 35 -2.38 9.24 1.79
C ILE A 35 -1.23 9.16 0.78
N THR A 36 0.00 9.10 1.29
CA THR A 36 1.22 9.01 0.47
C THR A 36 1.81 7.61 0.60
N MET A 37 2.07 6.96 -0.53
CA MET A 37 2.71 5.64 -0.58
C MET A 37 4.23 5.76 -0.47
N LEU A 38 4.91 4.67 -0.13
CA LEU A 38 6.38 4.61 -0.14
C LEU A 38 6.97 4.89 -1.54
N CYS A 39 6.20 4.62 -2.60
CA CYS A 39 6.57 4.99 -3.97
C CYS A 39 6.23 6.45 -4.35
N ASN A 40 5.94 7.32 -3.38
CA ASN A 40 5.59 8.73 -3.57
C ASN A 40 4.29 9.00 -4.35
N LYS A 41 3.52 7.97 -4.74
CA LYS A 41 2.15 8.17 -5.23
C LYS A 41 1.26 8.68 -4.10
N THR A 42 0.41 9.64 -4.41
CA THR A 42 -0.64 10.13 -3.51
C THR A 42 -2.01 9.75 -4.04
N ALA A 43 -2.93 9.39 -3.15
CA ALA A 43 -4.33 9.17 -3.50
C ALA A 43 -5.24 9.51 -2.33
N ALA A 44 -6.48 9.91 -2.62
CA ALA A 44 -7.53 9.97 -1.63
C ALA A 44 -7.91 8.54 -1.19
N SER A 45 -8.09 8.33 0.11
CA SER A 45 -8.53 7.05 0.66
C SER A 45 -10.00 6.81 0.35
N ALA A 46 -10.31 5.56 0.03
CA ALA A 46 -11.67 5.04 -0.03
C ALA A 46 -11.66 3.61 0.53
N PHE A 47 -12.79 3.18 1.09
CA PHE A 47 -12.96 1.83 1.61
C PHE A 47 -14.02 1.11 0.79
N GLY A 48 -13.70 -0.11 0.39
CA GLY A 48 -14.61 -1.00 -0.31
C GLY A 48 -14.80 -2.29 0.47
N THR A 49 -15.85 -3.02 0.12
CA THR A 49 -16.19 -4.35 0.62
C THR A 49 -15.32 -5.42 -0.02
N LEU A 50 -15.34 -6.62 0.58
CA LEU A 50 -14.66 -7.78 0.02
C LEU A 50 -15.27 -8.21 -1.34
N SER A 51 -16.57 -8.04 -1.52
CA SER A 51 -17.26 -8.38 -2.77
C SER A 51 -16.77 -7.50 -3.94
N GLU A 52 -16.66 -6.19 -3.71
CA GLU A 52 -16.10 -5.26 -4.70
C GLU A 52 -14.65 -5.62 -5.03
N ARG A 53 -13.84 -5.96 -4.03
CA ARG A 53 -12.45 -6.42 -4.26
C ARG A 53 -12.40 -7.64 -5.20
N SER A 54 -13.26 -8.65 -4.98
CA SER A 54 -13.27 -9.86 -5.81
C SER A 54 -13.61 -9.57 -7.28
N ALA A 55 -14.42 -8.55 -7.56
CA ALA A 55 -14.74 -8.13 -8.93
C ALA A 55 -13.56 -7.48 -9.67
N HIS A 56 -12.58 -6.93 -8.94
CA HIS A 56 -11.41 -6.24 -9.51
C HIS A 56 -10.18 -7.15 -9.71
N GLY A 57 -10.29 -8.45 -9.37
CA GLY A 57 -9.20 -9.40 -9.45
C GLY A 57 -8.16 -9.27 -8.32
N VAL A 58 -7.10 -10.08 -8.39
CA VAL A 58 -6.03 -10.08 -7.39
C VAL A 58 -5.03 -8.96 -7.70
N PRO A 59 -4.81 -7.99 -6.78
CA PRO A 59 -3.85 -6.92 -7.01
C PRO A 59 -2.42 -7.45 -7.13
N THR A 60 -1.62 -6.83 -7.98
CA THR A 60 -0.16 -7.08 -8.03
C THR A 60 0.55 -6.20 -7.01
N GLN A 61 1.75 -6.58 -6.57
CA GLN A 61 2.52 -5.77 -5.62
C GLN A 61 3.32 -4.69 -6.34
N CYS A 62 3.31 -3.46 -5.81
CA CYS A 62 4.20 -2.40 -6.29
C CYS A 62 5.65 -2.73 -5.94
N LEU A 63 6.45 -2.99 -6.98
CA LEU A 63 7.86 -3.40 -6.85
C LEU A 63 8.74 -2.33 -6.19
N TYR A 64 8.45 -1.05 -6.39
CA TYR A 64 9.19 0.03 -5.73
C TYR A 64 8.81 0.16 -4.25
N CYS A 65 7.53 -0.02 -3.90
CA CYS A 65 7.12 -0.09 -2.50
C CYS A 65 7.79 -1.26 -1.78
N ASP A 66 7.87 -2.45 -2.40
CA ASP A 66 8.58 -3.60 -1.83
C ASP A 66 10.05 -3.29 -1.56
N PHE A 67 10.73 -2.70 -2.56
CA PHE A 67 12.12 -2.27 -2.44
C PHE A 67 12.31 -1.29 -1.26
N GLU A 68 11.51 -0.22 -1.20
CA GLU A 68 11.61 0.77 -0.12
C GLU A 68 11.31 0.14 1.24
N TYR A 69 10.30 -0.74 1.31
CA TYR A 69 9.98 -1.45 2.54
C TYR A 69 11.13 -2.30 3.04
N ARG A 70 11.76 -3.11 2.16
CA ARG A 70 12.95 -3.89 2.50
C ARG A 70 14.09 -3.00 2.97
N ARG A 71 14.35 -1.89 2.27
CA ARG A 71 15.38 -0.91 2.62
C ARG A 71 15.16 -0.31 4.01
N ILE A 72 13.91 0.08 4.31
CA ILE A 72 13.53 0.68 5.60
C ILE A 72 13.72 -0.31 6.76
N HIS A 73 13.44 -1.60 6.53
CA HIS A 73 13.50 -2.63 7.57
C HIS A 73 14.85 -3.38 7.61
N GLY A 74 15.82 -2.98 6.78
CA GLY A 74 17.13 -3.64 6.71
C GLY A 74 17.09 -5.07 6.17
N TYR A 75 16.07 -5.41 5.38
CA TYR A 75 15.99 -6.73 4.74
C TYR A 75 16.92 -6.81 3.54
N GLU A 76 17.34 -8.03 3.22
CA GLU A 76 18.11 -8.30 2.01
C GLU A 76 17.30 -7.89 0.76
N ILE A 77 17.96 -7.12 -0.09
CA ILE A 77 17.43 -6.69 -1.39
C ILE A 77 18.25 -7.43 -2.47
N PRO A 78 17.63 -8.34 -3.23
CA PRO A 78 18.31 -9.01 -4.32
C PRO A 78 18.93 -8.01 -5.30
N PRO A 79 20.14 -8.22 -5.83
CA PRO A 79 20.78 -7.31 -6.78
C PRO A 79 19.96 -7.07 -8.06
N ASN A 80 19.09 -8.02 -8.42
CA ASN A 80 18.19 -7.96 -9.56
C ASN A 80 16.75 -7.55 -9.17
N HIS A 81 16.54 -7.05 -7.96
CA HIS A 81 15.21 -6.68 -7.49
C HIS A 81 14.56 -5.65 -8.43
N PRO A 82 13.35 -5.91 -8.98
CA PRO A 82 12.77 -5.06 -10.02
C PRO A 82 12.59 -3.59 -9.61
N GLY A 83 12.35 -3.34 -8.31
CA GLY A 83 12.25 -1.98 -7.76
C GLY A 83 13.53 -1.14 -7.91
N LEU A 84 14.69 -1.75 -8.12
CA LEU A 84 15.95 -1.03 -8.40
C LEU A 84 15.96 -0.35 -9.78
N ARG A 85 15.16 -0.84 -10.73
CA ARG A 85 15.14 -0.37 -12.13
C ARG A 85 13.95 0.56 -12.43
N THR A 86 12.99 0.67 -11.53
CA THR A 86 11.75 1.42 -11.74
C THR A 86 11.71 2.63 -10.83
N PRO A 87 12.14 3.82 -11.28
CA PRO A 87 11.93 5.03 -10.50
C PRO A 87 10.42 5.32 -10.36
N PRO A 88 9.98 5.92 -9.25
CA PRO A 88 8.60 6.30 -9.10
C PRO A 88 8.24 7.35 -10.16
N ARG A 89 7.24 7.06 -11.01
CA ARG A 89 6.64 8.09 -11.88
C ARG A 89 5.98 9.13 -10.98
N ARG A 90 6.51 10.35 -10.98
CA ARG A 90 5.83 11.52 -10.41
C ARG A 90 4.59 11.79 -11.27
N SER A 91 3.41 11.67 -10.68
CA SER A 91 2.15 12.18 -11.22
C SER A 91 1.97 13.63 -10.81
#